data_AF-A0A1I1VHC7-F1
#
_entry.id   AF-A0A1I1VHC7-F1
#
_cell.length_a   1.000
_cell.length_b   1.000
_cell.length_c   1.000
_cell.angle_alpha   90.00
_cell.angle_beta   90.00
_cell.angle_gamma   90.00
#
_symmetry.space_group_name_H-M   'P 1'
#
loop_
_entity.id
_entity.type
_entity.pdbx_description
1 polymer ?
#
loop_
_entity_poly.entity_id
_entity_poly.type
_entity_poly.pdbx_seq_one_letter_code
_entity_poly.pdbx_strand_id
1 'polypeptide(L)'
;MEEEAALYRSLTEGGNDSHITSLLYGGGPALTNSAGVPWTAAYIDTIGEPTADFRSNIAAEARAKIIYERLINVTDDPGIKDALAFLMTRELAHQKSFEKALHAIQPNFPQGKLPGVPEFTSVYFNMSQGDEDRRGPWNEGDQWEFVADPQPAVDGGDGTAEVMLPAKQAETLLQMAKRTASDPTLDSITGADLGFGAARKPE
;
A
#
# COMPACT_ATOMS: atom_id res chain seq x y z
N MET A 1 37.24 16.44 19.94
CA MET A 1 36.47 17.08 18.84
C MET A 1 36.78 16.47 17.47
N GLU A 2 38.03 16.50 16.96
CA GLU A 2 38.34 15.87 15.65
C GLU A 2 38.32 14.33 15.67
N GLU A 3 38.85 13.68 16.72
CA GLU A 3 38.81 12.21 16.85
C GLU A 3 37.37 11.67 16.98
N GLU A 4 36.53 12.33 17.76
CA GLU A 4 35.13 11.92 17.93
C GLU A 4 34.36 12.08 16.61
N ALA A 5 34.56 13.19 15.89
CA ALA A 5 33.95 13.41 14.59
C ALA A 5 34.46 12.46 13.48
N ALA A 6 35.70 11.97 13.60
CA ALA A 6 36.24 10.93 12.74
C ALA A 6 35.64 9.56 13.07
N LEU A 7 35.51 9.23 14.36
CA LEU A 7 34.83 8.02 14.83
C LEU A 7 33.36 7.99 14.39
N TYR A 8 32.64 9.10 14.53
CA TYR A 8 31.25 9.22 14.06
C TYR A 8 31.14 9.02 12.55
N ARG A 9 32.08 9.54 11.76
CA ARG A 9 32.10 9.32 10.31
C ARG A 9 32.42 7.88 9.93
N SER A 10 33.42 7.25 10.55
CA SER A 10 33.75 5.85 10.29
C SER A 10 32.61 4.90 10.68
N LEU A 11 31.80 5.25 11.69
CA LEU A 11 30.60 4.48 12.05
C LEU A 11 29.48 4.55 10.98
N THR A 12 29.55 5.49 10.04
CA THR A 12 28.50 5.75 9.03
C THR A 12 28.93 5.48 7.57
N GLU A 13 30.21 5.21 7.33
CA GLU A 13 30.81 5.15 5.99
C GLU A 13 30.35 3.94 5.14
N GLY A 14 29.81 2.89 5.78
CA GLY A 14 29.35 1.65 5.13
C GLY A 14 27.93 1.67 4.56
N GLY A 15 27.23 2.79 4.62
CA GLY A 15 25.83 2.89 4.18
C GLY A 15 24.86 2.39 5.25
N ASN A 16 24.30 3.38 5.96
CA ASN A 16 23.14 3.30 6.87
C ASN A 16 23.41 2.80 8.31
N ASP A 17 23.59 3.79 9.18
CA ASP A 17 23.22 3.89 10.60
C ASP A 17 24.09 3.24 11.69
N SER A 18 24.69 4.10 12.51
CA SER A 18 25.18 3.78 13.86
C SER A 18 24.08 3.20 14.77
N HIS A 19 22.82 3.26 14.32
CA HIS A 19 21.61 2.81 14.99
C HIS A 19 21.17 1.39 14.55
N ILE A 20 21.65 0.84 13.43
CA ILE A 20 21.08 -0.39 12.84
C ILE A 20 21.84 -1.68 13.18
N THR A 21 23.10 -1.63 13.62
CA THR A 21 23.81 -2.90 13.95
C THR A 21 24.67 -2.87 15.21
N SER A 22 25.58 -1.91 15.40
CA SER A 22 26.59 -2.06 16.48
C SER A 22 26.25 -1.38 17.81
N LEU A 23 25.75 -0.13 17.82
CA LEU A 23 25.52 0.59 19.09
C LEU A 23 24.19 0.23 19.74
N LEU A 24 23.09 0.25 18.96
CA LEU A 24 21.74 -0.03 19.48
C LEU A 24 21.52 -1.53 19.71
N TYR A 25 22.01 -2.37 18.81
CA TYR A 25 21.76 -3.82 18.82
C TYR A 25 22.98 -4.66 19.22
N GLY A 26 24.11 -4.03 19.56
CA GLY A 26 25.29 -4.73 20.08
C GLY A 26 25.96 -5.71 19.11
N GLY A 27 25.80 -5.49 17.79
CA GLY A 27 26.29 -6.39 16.74
C GLY A 27 25.36 -7.57 16.45
N GLY A 28 24.18 -7.62 17.06
CA GLY A 28 23.14 -8.62 16.79
C GLY A 28 22.21 -8.24 15.64
N PRO A 29 21.41 -9.21 15.14
CA PRO A 29 20.38 -8.94 14.15
C PRO A 29 19.26 -8.07 14.75
N ALA A 30 18.79 -7.10 13.98
CA ALA A 30 17.67 -6.22 14.33
C ALA A 30 16.36 -6.70 13.67
N LEU A 31 15.22 -6.45 14.32
CA LEU A 31 13.89 -6.61 13.73
C LEU A 31 13.52 -5.39 12.88
N THR A 32 14.34 -5.10 11.88
CA THR A 32 14.18 -3.97 10.95
C THR A 32 14.35 -4.45 9.51
N ASN A 33 13.80 -3.72 8.55
CA ASN A 33 14.14 -3.94 7.14
C ASN A 33 15.52 -3.33 6.79
N SER A 34 15.96 -3.48 5.54
CA SER A 34 17.25 -2.96 5.05
C SER A 34 17.37 -1.43 5.04
N ALA A 35 16.27 -0.70 5.19
CA ALA A 35 16.23 0.75 5.34
C ALA A 35 16.10 1.20 6.81
N GLY A 36 16.17 0.26 7.77
CA GLY A 36 16.11 0.55 9.19
C GLY A 36 14.71 0.75 9.78
N VAL A 37 13.65 0.50 9.00
CA VAL A 37 12.28 0.60 9.51
C VAL A 37 11.98 -0.62 10.38
N PRO A 38 11.50 -0.44 11.63
CA PRO A 38 11.11 -1.54 12.49
C PRO A 38 10.01 -2.39 11.87
N TRP A 39 10.11 -3.70 12.06
CA TRP A 39 9.00 -4.60 11.78
C TRP A 39 7.79 -4.18 12.62
N THR A 40 6.61 -4.24 12.02
CA THR A 40 5.34 -3.88 12.67
C THR A 40 4.26 -4.90 12.32
N ALA A 41 3.29 -5.06 13.22
CA ALA A 41 2.10 -5.87 13.00
C ALA A 41 1.27 -5.40 11.79
N ALA A 42 1.48 -4.16 11.31
CA ALA A 42 0.85 -3.67 10.08
C ALA A 42 1.24 -4.46 8.81
N TYR A 43 2.27 -5.30 8.86
CA TYR A 43 2.62 -6.21 7.76
C TYR A 43 1.84 -7.53 7.76
N ILE A 44 1.03 -7.79 8.80
CA ILE A 44 0.15 -8.96 8.87
C ILE A 44 -1.14 -8.61 8.12
N ASP A 45 -1.41 -9.34 7.04
CA ASP A 45 -2.63 -9.19 6.26
C ASP A 45 -3.58 -10.37 6.54
N THR A 46 -4.59 -10.12 7.37
CA THR A 46 -5.67 -11.08 7.64
C THR A 46 -6.97 -10.32 7.83
N ILE A 47 -8.02 -10.78 7.15
CA ILE A 47 -9.36 -10.22 7.26
C ILE A 47 -10.37 -11.23 7.81
N GLY A 48 -9.89 -12.41 8.22
CA GLY A 48 -10.72 -13.50 8.73
C GLY A 48 -11.55 -14.21 7.66
N GLU A 49 -11.27 -13.96 6.38
CA GLU A 49 -11.89 -14.63 5.24
C GLU A 49 -10.84 -15.52 4.56
N PRO A 50 -10.92 -16.85 4.70
CA PRO A 50 -9.86 -17.76 4.25
C PRO A 50 -9.48 -17.62 2.77
N THR A 51 -10.43 -17.34 1.86
CA THR A 51 -10.10 -17.28 0.44
C THR A 51 -9.32 -16.02 0.06
N ALA A 52 -9.54 -14.91 0.76
CA ALA A 52 -8.73 -13.69 0.66
C ALA A 52 -7.37 -13.88 1.34
N ASP A 53 -7.35 -14.40 2.56
CA ASP A 53 -6.12 -14.62 3.33
C ASP A 53 -5.15 -15.58 2.58
N PHE A 54 -5.65 -16.62 1.91
CA PHE A 54 -4.79 -17.47 1.07
C PHE A 54 -4.21 -16.75 -0.14
N ARG A 55 -4.92 -15.79 -0.74
CA ARG A 55 -4.38 -14.98 -1.85
C ARG A 55 -3.29 -14.02 -1.34
N SER A 56 -3.47 -13.44 -0.16
CA SER A 56 -2.43 -12.64 0.50
C SER A 56 -1.18 -13.48 0.80
N ASN A 57 -1.35 -14.72 1.29
CA ASN A 57 -0.25 -15.66 1.52
C ASN A 57 0.49 -16.01 0.22
N ILE A 58 -0.23 -16.38 -0.85
CA ILE A 58 0.37 -16.69 -2.17
C ILE A 58 1.19 -15.49 -2.69
N ALA A 59 0.66 -14.27 -2.56
CA ALA A 59 1.37 -13.06 -2.97
C ALA A 59 2.61 -12.78 -2.10
N ALA A 60 2.55 -13.08 -0.79
CA ALA A 60 3.69 -12.94 0.11
C ALA A 60 4.83 -13.90 -0.26
N GLU A 61 4.53 -15.18 -0.52
CA GLU A 61 5.50 -16.19 -0.94
C GLU A 61 6.17 -15.83 -2.28
N ALA A 62 5.39 -15.33 -3.26
CA ALA A 62 5.92 -14.88 -4.54
C ALA A 62 6.90 -13.70 -4.39
N ARG A 63 6.60 -12.74 -3.47
CA ARG A 63 7.49 -11.61 -3.17
C ARG A 63 8.75 -12.06 -2.43
N ALA A 64 8.65 -12.99 -1.48
CA ALA A 64 9.81 -13.52 -0.76
C ALA A 64 10.78 -14.22 -1.74
N LYS A 65 10.25 -15.07 -2.62
CA LYS A 65 11.03 -15.78 -3.64
C LYS A 65 11.87 -14.84 -4.51
N ILE A 66 11.28 -13.78 -5.06
CA ILE A 66 12.02 -12.83 -5.93
C ILE A 66 13.07 -12.03 -5.16
N ILE A 67 12.83 -11.75 -3.87
CA ILE A 67 13.81 -11.09 -3.01
C ILE A 67 15.03 -12.01 -2.81
N TYR A 68 14.82 -13.31 -2.55
CA TYR A 68 15.95 -14.24 -2.43
C TYR A 68 16.75 -14.35 -3.72
N GLU A 69 16.11 -14.42 -4.89
CA GLU A 69 16.82 -14.40 -6.18
C GLU A 69 17.69 -13.15 -6.35
N ARG A 70 17.17 -11.98 -5.96
CA ARG A 70 17.95 -10.74 -5.97
C ARG A 70 19.12 -10.79 -4.98
N LEU A 71 18.90 -11.30 -3.78
CA LEU A 71 19.95 -11.42 -2.75
C LEU A 71 21.08 -12.38 -3.17
N ILE A 72 20.74 -13.50 -3.81
CA ILE A 72 21.72 -14.46 -4.35
C ILE A 72 22.63 -13.79 -5.38
N ASN A 73 22.10 -12.86 -6.18
CA ASN A 73 22.84 -12.17 -7.23
C ASN A 73 23.76 -11.03 -6.72
N VAL A 74 23.67 -10.66 -5.44
CA VAL A 74 24.47 -9.55 -4.86
C VAL A 74 25.44 -10.00 -3.77
N THR A 75 25.64 -11.30 -3.62
CA THR A 75 26.60 -11.88 -2.68
C THR A 75 27.46 -12.93 -3.37
N ASP A 76 28.67 -13.15 -2.87
CA ASP A 76 29.56 -14.25 -3.30
C ASP A 76 29.81 -15.29 -2.20
N ASP A 77 29.26 -15.08 -1.01
CA ASP A 77 29.42 -16.02 0.10
C ASP A 77 28.64 -17.34 -0.19
N PRO A 78 29.33 -18.50 -0.23
CA PRO A 78 28.70 -19.76 -0.57
C PRO A 78 27.68 -20.22 0.48
N GLY A 79 27.92 -19.94 1.77
CA GLY A 79 26.99 -20.31 2.84
C GLY A 79 25.69 -19.51 2.78
N ILE A 80 25.78 -18.22 2.44
CA ILE A 80 24.59 -17.38 2.22
C ILE A 80 23.81 -17.88 1.01
N LYS A 81 24.48 -18.20 -0.11
CA LYS A 81 23.83 -18.74 -1.31
C LYS A 81 23.08 -20.05 -1.02
N ASP A 82 23.69 -20.96 -0.27
CA ASP A 82 23.06 -22.23 0.11
C ASP A 82 21.82 -22.01 0.98
N ALA A 83 21.90 -21.10 1.97
CA ALA A 83 20.77 -20.75 2.82
C ALA A 83 19.61 -20.14 2.01
N LEU A 84 19.90 -19.18 1.14
CA LEU A 84 18.90 -18.53 0.29
C LEU A 84 18.29 -19.50 -0.73
N ALA A 85 19.08 -20.41 -1.30
CA ALA A 85 18.58 -21.44 -2.20
C ALA A 85 17.60 -22.39 -1.51
N PHE A 86 17.90 -22.77 -0.26
CA PHE A 86 16.97 -23.55 0.57
C PHE A 86 15.66 -22.78 0.82
N LEU A 87 15.74 -21.54 1.28
CA LEU A 87 14.55 -20.71 1.55
C LEU A 87 13.71 -20.49 0.29
N MET A 88 14.33 -20.16 -0.83
CA MET A 88 13.65 -20.04 -2.12
C MET A 88 12.91 -21.33 -2.52
N THR A 89 13.52 -22.50 -2.28
CA THR A 89 12.88 -23.80 -2.53
C THR A 89 11.69 -24.04 -1.60
N ARG A 90 11.74 -23.54 -0.35
CA ARG A 90 10.62 -23.60 0.59
C ARG A 90 9.45 -22.73 0.14
N GLU A 91 9.68 -21.57 -0.47
CA GLU A 91 8.58 -20.73 -0.95
C GLU A 91 7.80 -21.42 -2.08
N LEU A 92 8.46 -22.24 -2.92
CA LEU A 92 7.76 -23.09 -3.90
C LEU A 92 6.84 -24.12 -3.21
N ALA A 93 7.28 -24.67 -2.08
CA ALA A 93 6.47 -25.62 -1.32
C ALA A 93 5.29 -24.92 -0.61
N HIS A 94 5.50 -23.72 -0.06
CA HIS A 94 4.45 -22.91 0.55
C HIS A 94 3.41 -22.46 -0.48
N GLN A 95 3.86 -21.93 -1.62
CA GLN A 95 3.00 -21.54 -2.73
C GLN A 95 2.12 -22.71 -3.18
N LYS A 96 2.71 -23.88 -3.44
CA LYS A 96 1.97 -25.11 -3.75
C LYS A 96 0.95 -25.47 -2.68
N SER A 97 1.31 -25.32 -1.41
CA SER A 97 0.41 -25.66 -0.30
C SER A 97 -0.78 -24.71 -0.21
N PHE A 98 -0.55 -23.40 -0.33
CA PHE A 98 -1.59 -22.39 -0.24
C PHE A 98 -2.50 -22.40 -1.46
N GLU A 99 -1.96 -22.56 -2.67
CA GLU A 99 -2.78 -22.71 -3.88
C GLU A 99 -3.69 -23.95 -3.79
N LYS A 100 -3.16 -25.09 -3.33
CA LYS A 100 -3.98 -26.29 -3.10
C LYS A 100 -5.08 -26.06 -2.07
N ALA A 101 -4.78 -25.35 -0.98
CA ALA A 101 -5.77 -25.04 0.04
C ALA A 101 -6.88 -24.12 -0.51
N LEU A 102 -6.51 -23.07 -1.25
CA LEU A 102 -7.45 -22.16 -1.91
C LEU A 102 -8.33 -22.87 -2.93
N HIS A 103 -7.77 -23.77 -3.74
CA HIS A 103 -8.52 -24.51 -4.75
C HIS A 103 -9.41 -25.62 -4.17
N ALA A 104 -9.12 -26.09 -2.94
CA ALA A 104 -9.96 -27.05 -2.24
C ALA A 104 -11.27 -26.44 -1.69
N ILE A 105 -11.32 -25.11 -1.52
CA ILE A 105 -12.54 -24.38 -1.15
C ILE A 105 -13.35 -24.16 -2.44
N GLN A 106 -14.62 -24.54 -2.49
CA GLN A 106 -15.48 -24.30 -3.67
C GLN A 106 -16.88 -23.85 -3.26
N PRO A 107 -17.37 -22.70 -3.77
CA PRO A 107 -16.65 -21.72 -4.59
C PRO A 107 -15.56 -20.98 -3.78
N ASN A 108 -14.43 -20.61 -4.40
CA ASN A 108 -13.34 -19.86 -3.74
C ASN A 108 -13.29 -18.37 -4.10
N PHE A 109 -14.31 -17.86 -4.77
CA PHE A 109 -14.53 -16.42 -4.87
C PHE A 109 -15.32 -15.98 -3.63
N PRO A 110 -14.87 -14.96 -2.89
CA PRO A 110 -15.55 -14.49 -1.68
C PRO A 110 -17.03 -14.25 -1.98
N GLN A 111 -17.90 -15.04 -1.36
CA GLN A 111 -19.34 -14.91 -1.54
C GLN A 111 -19.82 -13.74 -0.68
N GLY A 112 -19.69 -12.53 -1.20
CA GLY A 112 -20.46 -11.41 -0.70
C GLY A 112 -21.96 -11.73 -0.77
N LYS A 113 -22.77 -11.21 0.16
CA LYS A 113 -24.24 -11.42 0.13
C LYS A 113 -24.91 -10.77 -1.07
N LEU A 114 -24.27 -9.75 -1.65
CA LEU A 114 -24.83 -8.95 -2.74
C LEU A 114 -24.27 -9.45 -4.07
N PRO A 115 -25.13 -9.66 -5.09
CA PRO A 115 -24.65 -9.90 -6.44
C PRO A 115 -23.95 -8.65 -6.99
N GLY A 116 -23.04 -8.84 -7.95
CA GLY A 116 -22.53 -7.74 -8.75
C GLY A 116 -23.66 -7.08 -9.56
N VAL A 117 -23.47 -5.81 -9.90
CA VAL A 117 -24.38 -5.05 -10.77
C VAL A 117 -24.09 -5.45 -12.23
N PRO A 118 -25.00 -6.16 -12.92
CA PRO A 118 -24.74 -6.76 -14.23
C PRO A 118 -24.20 -5.78 -15.27
N GLU A 119 -24.65 -4.53 -15.20
CA GLU A 119 -24.25 -3.42 -16.07
C GLU A 119 -22.75 -3.11 -15.99
N PHE A 120 -22.06 -3.49 -14.90
CA PHE A 120 -20.65 -3.16 -14.69
C PHE A 120 -19.74 -4.38 -14.51
N THR A 121 -20.30 -5.59 -14.32
CA THR A 121 -19.49 -6.79 -14.04
C THR A 121 -18.56 -7.22 -15.18
N SER A 122 -18.88 -6.82 -16.41
CA SER A 122 -18.16 -7.21 -17.64
C SER A 122 -17.65 -6.00 -18.43
N VAL A 123 -17.64 -4.80 -17.83
CA VAL A 123 -17.17 -3.59 -18.52
C VAL A 123 -15.76 -3.25 -18.07
N TYR A 124 -14.84 -3.14 -19.04
CA TYR A 124 -13.49 -2.66 -18.80
C TYR A 124 -13.37 -1.21 -19.27
N PHE A 125 -13.11 -0.30 -18.34
CA PHE A 125 -12.91 1.11 -18.66
C PHE A 125 -11.44 1.41 -18.88
N ASN A 126 -11.13 2.03 -20.02
CA ASN A 126 -9.79 2.52 -20.27
C ASN A 126 -9.54 3.84 -19.55
N MET A 127 -8.81 3.78 -18.45
CA MET A 127 -8.39 4.96 -17.68
C MET A 127 -6.93 5.35 -17.96
N SER A 128 -6.27 4.67 -18.91
CA SER A 128 -4.91 5.00 -19.33
C SER A 128 -4.89 6.29 -20.14
N GLN A 129 -3.80 7.06 -20.06
CA GLN A 129 -3.57 8.29 -20.81
C GLN A 129 -2.25 8.25 -21.60
N GLY A 130 -1.83 7.04 -21.99
CA GLY A 130 -0.58 6.78 -22.74
C GLY A 130 -0.82 6.44 -24.20
N ASP A 131 0.28 6.34 -24.96
CA ASP A 131 0.23 6.19 -26.42
C ASP A 131 -0.35 4.85 -26.92
N GLU A 132 -0.40 3.81 -26.07
CA GLU A 132 -0.95 2.49 -26.45
C GLU A 132 -1.67 1.77 -25.30
N ASP A 133 -2.92 1.37 -25.55
CA ASP A 133 -3.68 0.49 -24.65
C ASP A 133 -3.30 -0.96 -24.86
N ARG A 134 -2.92 -1.64 -23.76
CA ARG A 134 -2.65 -3.08 -23.81
C ARG A 134 -3.96 -3.85 -23.80
N ARG A 135 -4.19 -4.61 -24.87
CA ARG A 135 -5.34 -5.49 -25.05
C ARG A 135 -4.95 -6.96 -24.85
N GLY A 136 -5.82 -7.73 -24.21
CA GLY A 136 -5.63 -9.15 -23.93
C GLY A 136 -6.82 -9.78 -23.21
N PRO A 137 -6.76 -11.06 -22.84
CA PRO A 137 -7.90 -11.80 -22.26
C PRO A 137 -8.50 -11.20 -20.98
N TRP A 138 -7.78 -10.27 -20.33
CA TRP A 138 -8.22 -9.56 -19.13
C TRP A 138 -9.05 -8.29 -19.44
N ASN A 139 -9.18 -7.88 -20.70
CA ASN A 139 -9.97 -6.70 -21.13
C ASN A 139 -10.48 -6.77 -22.59
N GLU A 140 -10.44 -7.95 -23.21
CA GLU A 140 -10.82 -8.21 -24.58
C GLU A 140 -11.42 -9.63 -24.71
N GLY A 141 -12.36 -9.81 -25.63
CA GLY A 141 -13.05 -11.06 -25.91
C GLY A 141 -14.53 -11.02 -25.49
N ASP A 142 -15.24 -12.13 -25.70
CA ASP A 142 -16.70 -12.21 -25.54
C ASP A 142 -17.21 -11.95 -24.11
N GLN A 143 -16.31 -11.97 -23.13
CA GLN A 143 -16.63 -11.72 -21.72
C GLN A 143 -16.52 -10.24 -21.32
N TRP A 144 -16.03 -9.37 -22.22
CA TRP A 144 -15.70 -7.98 -21.91
C TRP A 144 -16.30 -6.99 -22.90
N GLU A 145 -16.95 -5.96 -22.38
CA GLU A 145 -17.25 -4.72 -23.09
C GLU A 145 -16.15 -3.70 -22.79
N PHE A 146 -15.49 -3.17 -23.81
CA PHE A 146 -14.38 -2.23 -23.64
C PHE A 146 -14.83 -0.78 -23.90
N VAL A 147 -14.70 0.07 -22.90
CA VAL A 147 -15.01 1.50 -22.98
C VAL A 147 -13.71 2.27 -23.14
N ALA A 148 -13.43 2.74 -24.37
CA ALA A 148 -12.17 3.40 -24.72
C ALA A 148 -12.05 4.83 -24.15
N ASP A 149 -13.17 5.56 -24.07
CA ASP A 149 -13.23 6.94 -23.57
C ASP A 149 -14.34 7.05 -22.51
N PRO A 150 -14.04 6.64 -21.26
CA PRO A 150 -15.02 6.63 -20.20
C PRO A 150 -15.41 8.04 -19.78
N GLN A 151 -16.72 8.29 -19.66
CA GLN A 151 -17.22 9.54 -19.11
C GLN A 151 -16.87 9.66 -17.61
N PRO A 152 -16.78 10.88 -17.05
CA PRO A 152 -16.40 11.12 -15.65
C PRO A 152 -17.26 10.37 -14.62
N ALA A 153 -18.51 10.08 -14.97
CA ALA A 153 -19.41 9.24 -14.21
C ALA A 153 -19.86 8.04 -15.04
N VAL A 154 -19.74 6.86 -14.46
CA VAL A 154 -20.02 5.57 -15.10
C VAL A 154 -21.52 5.33 -15.31
N ASP A 155 -22.35 6.05 -14.56
CA ASP A 155 -23.82 6.04 -14.64
C ASP A 155 -24.39 7.13 -15.57
N GLY A 156 -23.52 7.89 -16.25
CA GLY A 156 -23.92 9.01 -17.10
C GLY A 156 -24.29 10.30 -16.35
N GLY A 157 -24.05 10.36 -15.04
CA GLY A 157 -24.17 11.58 -14.23
C GLY A 157 -22.99 12.56 -14.39
N ASP A 158 -22.97 13.60 -13.58
CA ASP A 158 -21.86 14.56 -13.51
C ASP A 158 -20.74 14.12 -12.53
N GLY A 159 -20.91 12.95 -11.89
CA GLY A 159 -19.97 12.39 -10.93
C GLY A 159 -20.13 12.97 -9.52
N THR A 160 -21.12 13.82 -9.28
CA THR A 160 -21.42 14.32 -7.95
C THR A 160 -22.23 13.28 -7.16
N ALA A 161 -21.86 13.10 -5.89
CA ALA A 161 -22.58 12.22 -5.00
C ALA A 161 -23.87 12.91 -4.54
N GLU A 162 -25.00 12.54 -5.12
CA GLU A 162 -26.31 12.96 -4.66
C GLU A 162 -26.91 11.91 -3.71
N VAL A 163 -27.43 12.38 -2.58
CA VAL A 163 -28.15 11.52 -1.62
C VAL A 163 -29.56 12.07 -1.43
N MET A 164 -30.56 11.19 -1.56
CA MET A 164 -31.93 11.53 -1.21
C MET A 164 -32.08 11.60 0.31
N LEU A 165 -32.13 12.81 0.84
CA LEU A 165 -32.35 13.05 2.26
C LEU A 165 -33.85 13.26 2.54
N PRO A 166 -34.44 12.52 3.48
CA PRO A 166 -35.75 12.88 4.04
C PRO A 166 -35.73 14.33 4.55
N ALA A 167 -36.85 15.05 4.42
CA ALA A 167 -36.92 16.49 4.71
C ALA A 167 -36.32 16.89 6.08
N LYS A 168 -36.53 16.06 7.11
CA LYS A 168 -35.99 16.26 8.47
C LYS A 168 -34.46 16.17 8.55
N GLN A 169 -33.84 15.30 7.75
CA GLN A 169 -32.38 15.17 7.68
C GLN A 169 -31.76 16.31 6.86
N ALA A 170 -32.43 16.76 5.79
CA ALA A 170 -32.00 17.92 5.02
C ALA A 170 -31.98 19.21 5.87
N GLU A 171 -33.01 19.42 6.72
CA GLU A 171 -33.04 20.55 7.65
C GLU A 171 -31.89 20.49 8.66
N THR A 172 -31.62 19.31 9.22
CA THR A 172 -30.51 19.08 10.16
C THR A 172 -29.15 19.36 9.50
N LEU A 173 -28.96 18.91 8.26
CA LEU A 173 -27.75 19.14 7.49
C LEU A 173 -27.53 20.63 7.20
N LEU A 174 -28.58 21.35 6.79
CA LEU A 174 -28.52 22.79 6.55
C LEU A 174 -28.19 23.58 7.83
N GLN A 175 -28.75 23.16 8.97
CA GLN A 175 -28.42 23.77 10.26
C GLN A 175 -26.96 23.49 10.67
N MET A 176 -26.46 22.28 10.41
CA MET A 176 -25.04 21.95 10.63
C MET A 176 -24.15 22.81 9.74
N ALA A 177 -24.42 22.86 8.43
CA ALA A 177 -23.66 23.64 7.47
C ALA A 177 -23.60 25.12 7.84
N LYS A 178 -24.72 25.71 8.30
CA LYS A 178 -24.75 27.09 8.81
C LYS A 178 -23.89 27.27 10.07
N ARG A 179 -23.89 26.29 10.99
CA ARG A 179 -23.11 26.34 12.23
C ARG A 179 -21.61 26.16 11.99
N THR A 180 -21.23 25.39 10.98
CA THR A 180 -19.83 25.10 10.63
C THR A 180 -19.30 25.96 9.49
N ALA A 181 -20.08 26.94 9.02
CA ALA A 181 -19.62 27.86 8.00
C ALA A 181 -18.42 28.63 8.56
N SER A 182 -17.25 28.44 7.94
CA SER A 182 -16.07 29.23 8.25
C SER A 182 -16.40 30.70 8.04
N ASP A 183 -15.97 31.57 8.96
CA ASP A 183 -15.98 33.00 8.71
C ASP A 183 -14.75 33.35 7.86
N PRO A 184 -14.91 33.65 6.56
CA PRO A 184 -13.79 33.90 5.67
C PRO A 184 -13.11 35.25 5.96
N THR A 185 -13.67 36.07 6.85
CA THR A 185 -13.12 37.38 7.22
C THR A 185 -12.28 37.33 8.49
N LEU A 186 -12.24 36.19 9.16
CA LEU A 186 -11.65 36.01 10.48
C LEU A 186 -10.24 35.44 10.36
N ASP A 187 -9.23 36.31 10.44
CA ASP A 187 -7.80 35.95 10.41
C ASP A 187 -7.26 35.82 11.85
N SER A 188 -7.47 34.67 12.47
CA SER A 188 -7.01 34.40 13.84
C SER A 188 -5.55 33.94 13.85
N ILE A 189 -4.74 34.51 14.76
CA ILE A 189 -3.38 34.05 15.03
C ILE A 189 -3.41 32.56 15.41
N THR A 190 -2.71 31.74 14.63
CA THR A 190 -2.60 30.30 14.82
C THR A 190 -1.43 29.94 15.75
N GLY A 191 -1.39 28.70 16.23
CA GLY A 191 -0.23 28.19 16.96
C GLY A 191 1.07 28.17 16.13
N ALA A 192 0.97 28.13 14.80
CA ALA A 192 2.11 28.27 13.90
C ALA A 192 2.66 29.71 13.92
N ASP A 193 1.77 30.71 13.93
CA ASP A 193 2.15 32.13 14.04
C ASP A 193 2.86 32.45 15.37
N LEU A 194 2.53 31.71 16.44
CA LEU A 194 3.19 31.81 17.75
C LEU A 194 4.52 31.02 17.82
N GLY A 195 4.68 29.98 16.99
CA GLY A 195 5.85 29.10 16.95
C GLY A 195 6.99 29.60 16.07
N PHE A 196 6.71 30.48 15.10
CA PHE A 196 7.74 31.25 14.40
C PHE A 196 8.16 32.43 15.28
N GLY A 197 9.22 32.25 16.06
CA GLY A 197 9.80 33.29 16.91
C GLY A 197 9.90 34.64 16.17
N ALA A 198 9.43 35.70 16.83
CA ALA A 198 9.28 37.06 16.31
C ALA A 198 10.34 37.50 15.28
N ALA A 199 10.09 37.22 14.01
CA ALA A 199 10.78 37.90 12.91
C ALA A 199 10.11 39.26 12.72
N ARG A 200 10.50 40.21 13.56
CA ARG A 200 10.17 41.64 13.41
C ARG A 200 10.68 42.07 12.04
N LYS A 201 9.79 42.47 11.12
CA LYS A 201 10.20 43.11 9.86
C LYS A 201 10.94 44.42 10.20
N PRO A 202 12.12 44.70 9.62
CA PRO A 202 12.74 46.01 9.74
C PRO A 202 11.95 47.05 8.93
N GLU A 203 11.96 48.29 9.42
CA GLU A 203 11.47 49.49 8.74
C GLU A 203 12.27 49.78 7.46
#